data_AF-A0A532T898-F1
#
_entry.id   AF-A0A532T898-F1
#
_cell.length_a   1.000
_cell.length_b   1.000
_cell.length_c   1.000
_cell.angle_alpha   90.00
_cell.angle_beta   90.00
_cell.angle_gamma   90.00
#
_symmetry.space_group_name_H-M   'P 1'
#
loop_
_entity.id
_entity.type
_entity.pdbx_description
1 polymer ?
#
loop_
_entity_poly.entity_id
_entity_poly.type
_entity_poly.pdbx_seq_one_letter_code
_entity_poly.pdbx_strand_id
1 'polypeptide(L)'
;MTALSNEVKQARMEFVQQIFDEIRTAADSNRFYNNTFYVFSKLGLQQIAKQEQMLNTEEYNNLEARDILLKKVREFLTKYIK
;
A
#
# COMPACT_ATOMS: atom_id res chain seq x y z
N MET A 1 -3.09 -6.13 30.86
CA MET A 1 -3.47 -5.44 29.61
C MET A 1 -2.30 -5.47 28.64
N THR A 2 -1.94 -6.65 28.09
CA THR A 2 -0.66 -6.83 27.38
C THR A 2 -0.74 -7.82 26.21
N ALA A 3 -1.53 -8.90 26.34
CA ALA A 3 -1.73 -9.86 25.25
C ALA A 3 -2.61 -9.28 24.11
N LEU A 4 -3.78 -8.73 24.48
CA LEU A 4 -4.74 -8.15 23.51
C LEU A 4 -4.12 -7.03 22.66
N SER A 5 -3.24 -6.21 23.24
CA SER A 5 -2.54 -5.14 22.51
C SER A 5 -1.49 -5.66 21.54
N ASN A 6 -0.89 -6.81 21.81
CA ASN A 6 0.11 -7.41 20.93
C ASN A 6 -0.57 -8.19 19.79
N GLU A 7 -1.65 -8.90 20.07
CA GLU A 7 -2.47 -9.57 19.05
C GLU A 7 -3.07 -8.58 18.05
N VAL A 8 -3.59 -7.44 18.53
CA VAL A 8 -4.09 -6.37 17.66
C VAL A 8 -2.99 -5.78 16.78
N LYS A 9 -1.78 -5.57 17.32
CA LYS A 9 -0.63 -5.10 16.53
C LYS A 9 -0.20 -6.12 15.47
N GLN A 10 -0.19 -7.41 15.83
CA GLN A 10 0.17 -8.47 14.91
C GLN A 10 -0.86 -8.61 13.78
N ALA A 11 -2.15 -8.65 14.10
CA ALA A 11 -3.22 -8.68 13.11
C ALA A 11 -3.17 -7.48 12.15
N ARG A 12 -2.79 -6.29 12.66
CA ARG A 12 -2.56 -5.10 11.82
C ARG A 12 -1.37 -5.27 10.88
N MET A 13 -0.24 -5.75 11.36
CA MET A 13 0.93 -6.02 10.52
C MET A 13 0.62 -7.06 9.43
N GLU A 14 -0.10 -8.13 9.79
CA GLU A 14 -0.55 -9.16 8.85
C GLU A 14 -1.48 -8.57 7.79
N PHE A 15 -2.42 -7.73 8.19
CA PHE A 15 -3.34 -7.05 7.26
C PHE A 15 -2.60 -6.08 6.31
N VAL A 16 -1.67 -5.26 6.83
CA VAL A 16 -0.82 -4.38 6.01
C VAL A 16 -0.01 -5.19 5.01
N GLN A 17 0.57 -6.33 5.44
CA GLN A 17 1.36 -7.18 4.58
C GLN A 17 0.52 -7.86 3.49
N GLN A 18 -0.68 -8.34 3.81
CA GLN A 18 -1.62 -8.90 2.83
C GLN A 18 -1.98 -7.89 1.73
N ILE A 19 -2.32 -6.67 2.13
CA ILE A 19 -2.63 -5.58 1.19
C ILE A 19 -1.41 -5.25 0.32
N PHE A 20 -0.24 -5.17 0.94
CA PHE A 20 1.00 -4.90 0.21
C PHE A 20 1.32 -5.99 -0.82
N ASP A 21 1.11 -7.27 -0.49
CA ASP A 21 1.32 -8.38 -1.42
C ASP A 21 0.28 -8.39 -2.55
N GLU A 22 -0.98 -8.04 -2.28
CA GLU A 22 -2.00 -7.83 -3.33
C GLU A 22 -1.51 -6.77 -4.35
N ILE A 23 -0.96 -5.67 -3.87
CA ILE A 23 -0.44 -4.59 -4.73
C ILE A 23 0.83 -5.03 -5.49
N ARG A 24 1.78 -5.69 -4.81
CA ARG A 24 3.09 -6.06 -5.36
C ARG A 24 3.02 -7.07 -6.51
N THR A 25 2.03 -7.96 -6.49
CA THR A 25 1.88 -9.04 -7.48
C THR A 25 1.43 -8.57 -8.87
N ALA A 26 1.11 -7.28 -9.04
CA ALA A 26 0.76 -6.73 -10.34
C ALA A 26 1.96 -6.83 -11.33
N ALA A 27 1.70 -7.42 -12.49
CA ALA A 27 2.73 -7.72 -13.50
C ALA A 27 3.10 -6.53 -14.40
N ASP A 28 2.19 -5.57 -14.56
CA ASP A 28 2.39 -4.39 -15.39
C ASP A 28 1.97 -3.11 -14.65
N SER A 29 2.52 -1.98 -15.09
CA SER A 29 2.30 -0.67 -14.47
C SER A 29 0.82 -0.31 -14.39
N ASN A 30 0.08 -0.54 -15.47
CA ASN A 30 -1.33 -0.18 -15.52
C ASN A 30 -2.16 -0.99 -14.51
N ARG A 31 -1.91 -2.30 -14.42
CA ARG A 31 -2.51 -3.17 -13.39
C ARG A 31 -2.09 -2.75 -12.00
N PHE A 32 -0.83 -2.36 -11.80
CA PHE A 32 -0.35 -1.90 -10.50
C PHE A 32 -1.10 -0.65 -10.04
N TYR A 33 -1.21 0.38 -10.88
CA TYR A 33 -1.91 1.61 -10.53
C TYR A 33 -3.40 1.37 -10.28
N ASN A 34 -4.07 0.64 -11.17
CA ASN A 34 -5.48 0.31 -11.01
C ASN A 34 -5.74 -0.50 -9.74
N ASN A 35 -4.90 -1.51 -9.46
CA ASN A 35 -5.02 -2.32 -8.26
C ASN A 35 -4.75 -1.51 -6.99
N THR A 36 -3.69 -0.71 -6.98
CA THR A 36 -3.35 0.16 -5.84
C THR A 36 -4.45 1.17 -5.57
N PHE A 37 -5.00 1.81 -6.61
CA PHE A 37 -6.12 2.74 -6.48
C PHE A 37 -7.37 2.04 -5.93
N TYR A 38 -7.69 0.86 -6.43
CA TYR A 38 -8.84 0.07 -5.98
C TYR A 38 -8.70 -0.34 -4.52
N VAL A 39 -7.52 -0.82 -4.12
CA VAL A 39 -7.18 -1.16 -2.74
C VAL A 39 -7.29 0.06 -1.83
N PHE A 40 -6.71 1.19 -2.20
CA PHE A 40 -6.84 2.43 -1.42
C PHE A 40 -8.29 2.91 -1.33
N SER A 41 -9.08 2.72 -2.38
CA SER A 41 -10.51 3.04 -2.37
C SER A 41 -11.29 2.14 -1.42
N LYS A 42 -11.04 0.83 -1.43
CA LYS A 42 -11.61 -0.14 -0.46
C LYS A 42 -11.32 0.24 0.98
N LEU A 43 -10.12 0.78 1.23
CA LEU A 43 -9.69 1.22 2.56
C LEU A 43 -10.16 2.64 2.91
N GLY A 44 -10.85 3.35 2.01
CA GLY A 44 -11.23 4.75 2.20
C GLY A 44 -10.05 5.74 2.16
N LEU A 45 -8.86 5.29 1.73
CA LEU A 45 -7.62 6.07 1.70
C LEU A 45 -7.37 6.78 0.36
N GLN A 46 -8.26 6.61 -0.63
CA GLN A 46 -8.09 7.17 -1.98
C GLN A 46 -7.84 8.70 -2.01
N GLN A 47 -8.52 9.48 -1.16
CA GLN A 47 -8.35 10.94 -1.14
C GLN A 47 -6.99 11.33 -0.56
N ILE A 48 -6.55 10.62 0.49
CA ILE A 48 -5.26 10.84 1.15
C ILE A 48 -4.12 10.43 0.20
N ALA A 49 -4.24 9.28 -0.47
CA ALA A 49 -3.27 8.83 -1.46
C ALA A 49 -3.13 9.81 -2.63
N LYS A 50 -4.24 10.46 -3.03
CA LYS A 50 -4.23 11.53 -4.04
C LYS A 50 -3.52 12.80 -3.53
N GLN A 51 -3.76 13.19 -2.28
CA GLN A 51 -3.08 14.33 -1.65
C GLN A 51 -1.56 14.09 -1.52
N GLU A 52 -1.15 12.88 -1.21
CA GLU A 52 0.27 12.48 -1.13
C GLU A 52 0.89 12.14 -2.49
N GLN A 53 0.16 12.34 -3.60
CA GLN A 53 0.63 12.05 -4.96
C GLN A 53 1.17 10.61 -5.16
N MET A 54 0.62 9.64 -4.44
CA MET A 54 1.11 8.25 -4.39
C MET A 54 0.97 7.48 -5.72
N LEU A 55 0.16 7.98 -6.65
CA LEU A 55 -0.22 7.28 -7.89
C LEU A 55 0.26 8.00 -9.17
N ASN A 56 1.29 8.85 -9.08
CA ASN A 56 1.86 9.47 -10.28
C ASN A 56 2.57 8.41 -11.14
N THR A 57 2.24 8.39 -12.43
CA THR A 57 2.41 7.26 -13.36
C THR A 57 3.76 7.18 -14.07
N GLU A 58 4.65 8.14 -13.87
CA GLU A 58 5.86 8.28 -14.71
C GLU A 58 6.99 7.30 -14.35
N GLU A 59 6.86 6.54 -13.27
CA GLU A 59 8.00 5.87 -12.63
C GLU A 59 7.97 4.33 -12.69
N TYR A 60 6.85 3.66 -12.99
CA TYR A 60 6.74 2.21 -12.74
C TYR A 60 7.57 1.29 -13.65
N ASN A 61 7.91 1.73 -14.87
CA ASN A 61 8.63 0.87 -15.83
C ASN A 61 10.14 0.75 -15.54
N ASN A 62 10.68 1.53 -14.60
CA ASN A 62 12.05 1.40 -14.11
C ASN A 62 12.04 0.55 -12.83
N LEU A 63 12.87 -0.50 -12.77
CA LEU A 63 12.96 -1.41 -11.62
C LEU A 63 13.31 -0.68 -10.31
N GLU A 64 14.23 0.29 -10.36
CA GLU A 64 14.63 1.08 -9.19
C GLU A 64 13.48 1.97 -8.69
N ALA A 65 12.75 2.56 -9.65
CA ALA A 65 11.59 3.38 -9.35
C ALA A 65 10.40 2.54 -8.86
N ARG A 66 10.25 1.29 -9.33
CA ARG A 66 9.27 0.32 -8.80
C ARG A 66 9.53 0.00 -7.34
N ASP A 67 10.77 -0.25 -6.95
CA ASP A 67 11.11 -0.53 -5.54
C ASP A 67 10.85 0.69 -4.64
N ILE A 68 11.16 1.89 -5.12
CA ILE A 68 10.83 3.15 -4.44
C ILE A 68 9.30 3.29 -4.28
N LEU A 69 8.52 3.00 -5.32
CA LEU A 69 7.05 3.04 -5.27
C LEU A 69 6.49 2.03 -4.28
N LEU A 70 6.99 0.79 -4.28
CA LEU A 70 6.58 -0.24 -3.32
C LEU A 70 6.92 0.18 -1.89
N LYS A 71 8.10 0.76 -1.65
CA LYS A 71 8.46 1.28 -0.33
C LYS A 71 7.51 2.39 0.13
N LYS A 72 7.19 3.35 -0.74
CA LYS A 72 6.21 4.43 -0.46
C LYS A 72 4.83 3.87 -0.11
N VAL A 73 4.34 2.88 -0.87
CA VAL A 73 3.06 2.20 -0.59
C VAL A 73 3.08 1.51 0.77
N ARG A 74 4.16 0.81 1.12
CA ARG A 74 4.29 0.16 2.44
C ARG A 74 4.27 1.16 3.59
N GLU A 75 5.02 2.26 3.46
CA GLU A 75 5.05 3.33 4.45
C GLU A 75 3.67 3.99 4.61
N PHE A 76 2.98 4.24 3.50
CA PHE A 76 1.62 4.78 3.48
C PHE A 76 0.63 3.87 4.21
N LEU A 77 0.60 2.58 3.87
CA LEU A 77 -0.29 1.62 4.52
C LEU A 77 -0.02 1.53 6.02
N THR A 78 1.25 1.50 6.43
CA THR A 78 1.65 1.45 7.84
C THR A 78 1.24 2.72 8.61
N LYS A 79 1.27 3.87 7.94
CA LYS A 79 0.90 5.17 8.53
C LYS A 79 -0.61 5.33 8.74
N TYR A 80 -1.42 4.83 7.81
CA TYR A 80 -2.86 5.09 7.77
C TYR A 80 -3.74 3.93 8.24
N ILE A 81 -3.24 2.70 8.22
CA ILE A 81 -3.92 1.55 8.82
C ILE A 81 -3.55 1.52 10.31
N LYS A 82 -4.44 2.05 11.15
CA LYS A 82 -4.20 2.25 12.58
C LYS A 82 -4.53 1.06 13.46
#